data_AF-A0A815PRS7-F1
#
_entry.id   AF-A0A815PRS7-F1
#
_cell.length_a   1.000
_cell.length_b   1.000
_cell.length_c   1.000
_cell.angle_alpha   90.00
_cell.angle_beta   90.00
_cell.angle_gamma   90.00
#
_symmetry.space_group_name_H-M   'P 1'
#
loop_
_entity.id
_entity.type
_entity.pdbx_description
1 polymer ?
#
loop_
_entity_poly.entity_id
_entity_poly.type
_entity_poly.pdbx_seq_one_letter_code
_entity_poly.pdbx_strand_id
1 'polypeptide(L)'
;MKPVFVSFAFLVLCVALNSAAFAKRFPSNDESDDELALATRNNFGETCTRVSVCDNYLVGTCRKRDQSLLVSALDLTRVMANIDGELKLRRRTLSDDEAQEVRSEMRRRGSDYQLTCKDYSFKGTVLSATCQQRNGQWKPTSIDLNSKISNIDGQLTYDV
;
A
#
# COMPACT_ATOMS: atom_id res chain seq x y z
N MET A 1 13.20 11.59 22.44
CA MET A 1 12.62 11.07 21.18
C MET A 1 11.11 11.19 21.30
N LYS A 2 10.47 12.09 20.54
CA LYS A 2 9.02 12.28 20.60
C LYS A 2 8.37 11.25 19.67
N PRO A 3 7.38 10.47 20.11
CA PRO A 3 6.62 9.62 19.18
C PRO A 3 5.95 10.52 18.16
N VAL A 4 6.19 10.27 16.88
CA VAL A 4 5.42 10.90 15.80
C VAL A 4 4.04 10.25 15.83
N PHE A 5 3.18 10.74 16.73
CA PHE A 5 1.75 10.48 16.64
C PHE A 5 1.28 11.20 15.38
N VAL A 6 1.09 10.45 14.29
CA VAL A 6 0.30 10.95 13.17
C VAL A 6 -1.10 11.17 13.73
N SER A 7 -1.42 12.43 14.04
CA SER A 7 -2.73 12.76 14.59
C SER A 7 -3.80 12.28 13.63
N PHE A 8 -4.88 11.72 14.16
CA PHE A 8 -6.04 11.34 13.37
C PHE A 8 -6.52 12.51 12.48
N ALA A 9 -6.35 13.75 12.95
CA ALA A 9 -6.61 14.97 12.19
C ALA A 9 -5.75 15.11 10.92
N PHE A 10 -4.48 14.67 10.92
CA PHE A 10 -3.61 14.71 9.73
C PHE A 10 -4.04 13.70 8.67
N LEU A 11 -4.44 12.49 9.08
CA LEU A 11 -4.98 11.49 8.16
C LEU A 11 -6.30 11.98 7.54
N VAL A 12 -7.18 12.55 8.37
CA VAL A 12 -8.45 13.13 7.92
C VAL A 12 -8.23 14.30 6.96
N LEU A 13 -7.25 15.18 7.24
CA LEU A 13 -6.93 16.30 6.35
C LEU A 13 -6.39 15.84 5.00
N CYS A 14 -5.50 14.85 4.98
CA CYS A 14 -4.94 14.33 3.73
C CYS A 14 -6.01 13.66 2.85
N VAL A 15 -6.98 12.99 3.48
CA VAL A 15 -8.17 12.49 2.79
C VAL A 15 -9.07 13.64 2.34
N ALA A 16 -9.32 14.66 3.18
CA ALA A 16 -10.25 15.76 2.93
C ALA A 16 -9.85 16.68 1.75
N LEU A 17 -8.54 16.94 1.58
CA LEU A 17 -8.02 17.86 0.56
C LEU A 17 -8.09 17.31 -0.88
N ASN A 18 -8.26 16.00 -1.08
CA ASN A 18 -8.30 15.36 -2.40
C ASN A 18 -9.73 15.20 -2.98
N SER A 19 -10.70 16.04 -2.57
CA SER A 19 -12.10 15.94 -3.03
C SER A 19 -12.31 16.52 -4.44
N ALA A 20 -11.97 15.77 -5.49
CA ALA A 20 -12.56 15.98 -6.80
C ALA A 20 -12.85 14.64 -7.50
N ALA A 21 -14.15 14.32 -7.59
CA ALA A 21 -14.80 13.36 -8.49
C ALA A 21 -14.49 11.85 -8.39
N PHE A 22 -15.53 11.05 -8.14
CA PHE A 22 -16.24 10.26 -9.16
C PHE A 22 -17.09 9.20 -8.45
N ALA A 23 -18.40 9.42 -8.39
CA ALA A 23 -19.34 8.43 -7.88
C ALA A 23 -19.52 7.33 -8.94
N LYS A 24 -18.83 6.19 -8.80
CA LYS A 24 -19.18 4.99 -9.55
C LYS A 24 -20.41 4.34 -8.90
N ARG A 25 -21.52 4.37 -9.62
CA ARG A 25 -22.71 3.53 -9.36
C ARG A 25 -22.31 2.09 -9.72
N PHE A 26 -22.28 1.19 -8.76
CA PHE A 26 -22.09 -0.24 -9.00
C PHE A 26 -23.46 -0.93 -9.11
N PRO A 27 -23.65 -1.87 -10.07
CA PRO A 27 -24.82 -2.73 -10.09
C PRO A 27 -24.65 -3.86 -9.06
N SER A 28 -25.73 -4.14 -8.33
CA SER A 28 -25.95 -5.38 -7.60
C SER A 28 -26.29 -6.50 -8.58
N ASN A 29 -25.79 -7.71 -8.38
CA ASN A 29 -26.49 -8.98 -8.67
C ASN A 29 -25.73 -10.17 -8.03
N ASP A 30 -26.44 -10.84 -7.12
CA ASP A 30 -26.58 -12.29 -6.85
C ASP A 30 -25.39 -13.27 -6.90
N GLU A 31 -25.17 -13.83 -5.71
CA GLU A 31 -24.84 -15.19 -5.23
C GLU A 31 -24.36 -16.36 -6.12
N SER A 32 -23.62 -17.23 -5.42
CA SER A 32 -23.20 -18.62 -5.65
C SER A 32 -22.13 -18.91 -6.72
N ASP A 33 -20.90 -19.18 -6.27
CA ASP A 33 -20.33 -20.54 -6.31
C ASP A 33 -18.98 -20.58 -5.54
N ASP A 34 -18.97 -21.40 -4.48
CA ASP A 34 -17.78 -21.79 -3.73
C ASP A 34 -16.78 -22.51 -4.66
N GLU A 35 -15.48 -22.28 -4.42
CA GLU A 35 -14.32 -22.77 -5.21
C GLU A 35 -13.85 -21.91 -6.41
N LEU A 36 -14.32 -20.66 -6.55
CA LEU A 36 -13.67 -19.63 -7.38
C LEU A 36 -13.49 -18.28 -6.64
N ALA A 37 -13.53 -18.28 -5.31
CA ALA A 37 -13.37 -17.08 -4.47
C ALA A 37 -11.93 -16.85 -3.98
N LEU A 38 -10.91 -17.28 -4.75
CA LEU A 38 -9.49 -17.09 -4.43
C LEU A 38 -8.78 -16.07 -5.35
N ALA A 39 -9.54 -15.27 -6.10
CA ALA A 39 -8.99 -14.21 -6.97
C ALA A 39 -9.44 -12.79 -6.60
N THR A 40 -10.39 -12.61 -5.67
CA THR A 40 -10.94 -11.30 -5.29
C THR A 40 -10.22 -10.65 -4.10
N ARG A 41 -9.06 -11.16 -3.68
CA ARG A 41 -8.40 -10.69 -2.44
C ARG A 41 -7.58 -9.41 -2.59
N ASN A 42 -7.20 -8.98 -3.78
CA ASN A 42 -6.24 -7.89 -3.99
C ASN A 42 -6.91 -6.61 -4.52
N ASN A 43 -7.98 -6.13 -3.87
CA ASN A 43 -8.75 -5.01 -4.44
C ASN A 43 -9.19 -3.95 -3.43
N PHE A 44 -8.21 -3.31 -2.77
CA PHE A 44 -8.53 -2.07 -2.06
C PHE A 44 -9.06 -1.00 -3.04
N GLY A 45 -8.65 -1.02 -4.31
CA GLY A 45 -9.07 -0.07 -5.34
C GLY A 45 -10.58 -0.05 -5.61
N GLU A 46 -11.28 -1.17 -5.41
CA GLU A 46 -12.74 -1.28 -5.56
C GLU A 46 -13.53 -1.02 -4.27
N THR A 47 -12.89 -1.21 -3.12
CA THR A 47 -13.57 -1.23 -1.83
C THR A 47 -13.19 -0.04 -0.94
N CYS A 48 -12.18 0.73 -1.32
CA CYS A 48 -11.76 1.97 -0.68
C CYS A 48 -11.96 3.16 -1.62
N THR A 49 -12.24 4.31 -1.02
CA THR A 49 -12.42 5.58 -1.71
C THR A 49 -11.52 6.64 -1.10
N ARG A 50 -11.26 7.70 -1.86
CA ARG A 50 -10.39 8.81 -1.42
C ARG A 50 -9.01 8.32 -0.97
N VAL A 51 -8.49 7.34 -1.73
CA VAL A 51 -7.18 6.76 -1.46
C VAL A 51 -6.11 7.73 -1.93
N SER A 52 -5.14 8.02 -1.08
CA SER A 52 -4.00 8.87 -1.39
C SER A 52 -2.76 8.33 -0.69
N VAL A 53 -1.60 8.61 -1.26
CA VAL A 53 -0.33 8.47 -0.55
C VAL A 53 0.00 9.79 0.12
N CYS A 54 0.16 9.75 1.44
CA CYS A 54 0.46 10.88 2.30
C CYS A 54 1.77 10.57 3.00
N ASP A 55 2.86 11.18 2.53
CA ASP A 55 4.22 10.88 3.01
C ASP A 55 4.52 9.38 2.89
N ASN A 56 4.49 8.67 4.02
CA ASN A 56 4.79 7.24 4.13
C ASN A 56 3.56 6.36 4.13
N TYR A 57 2.36 6.94 4.15
CA TYR A 57 1.14 6.23 4.42
C TYR A 57 0.27 6.16 3.17
N LEU A 58 -0.18 4.96 2.82
CA LEU A 58 -1.35 4.80 1.97
C LEU A 58 -2.58 4.97 2.85
N VAL A 59 -3.32 6.06 2.65
CA VAL A 59 -4.50 6.40 3.44
C VAL A 59 -5.72 6.28 2.56
N GLY A 60 -6.80 5.74 3.07
CA GLY A 60 -8.06 5.62 2.34
C GLY A 60 -9.25 5.44 3.26
N THR A 61 -10.45 5.66 2.71
CA THR A 61 -11.72 5.36 3.38
C THR A 61 -12.27 4.06 2.83
N CYS A 62 -12.19 2.99 3.61
CA CYS A 62 -12.47 1.62 3.17
C CYS A 62 -13.79 1.10 3.72
N ARG A 63 -14.50 0.34 2.89
CA ARG A 63 -15.78 -0.28 3.25
C ARG A 63 -15.57 -1.52 4.11
N LYS A 64 -16.27 -1.58 5.25
CA LYS A 64 -16.37 -2.74 6.15
C LYS A 64 -17.40 -3.76 5.64
N ARG A 65 -17.43 -4.95 6.23
CA ARG A 65 -18.43 -5.99 5.90
C ARG A 65 -19.86 -5.56 6.21
N ASP A 66 -20.05 -4.78 7.26
CA ASP A 66 -21.33 -4.17 7.65
C ASP A 66 -21.71 -2.94 6.79
N GLN A 67 -21.01 -2.71 5.67
CA GLN A 67 -21.14 -1.57 4.76
C GLN A 67 -20.75 -0.19 5.35
N SER A 68 -20.39 -0.11 6.63
CA SER A 68 -19.87 1.13 7.20
C SER A 68 -18.48 1.47 6.64
N LEU A 69 -18.09 2.74 6.75
CA LEU A 69 -16.81 3.23 6.23
C LEU A 69 -15.82 3.45 7.36
N LEU A 70 -14.58 2.99 7.17
CA LEU A 70 -13.47 3.18 8.09
C LEU A 70 -12.32 3.90 7.40
N VAL A 71 -11.80 4.96 8.02
CA VAL A 71 -10.54 5.57 7.59
C VAL A 71 -9.40 4.68 8.04
N SER A 72 -8.61 4.20 7.09
CA SER A 72 -7.47 3.31 7.34
C SER A 72 -6.20 3.88 6.72
N ALA A 73 -5.06 3.52 7.31
CA ALA A 73 -3.74 3.93 6.86
C ALA A 73 -2.78 2.74 6.95
N LEU A 74 -2.03 2.50 5.88
CA LEU A 74 -0.97 1.50 5.81
C LEU A 74 0.38 2.20 5.67
N ASP A 75 1.30 1.90 6.58
CA ASP A 75 2.68 2.38 6.55
C ASP A 75 3.48 1.66 5.44
N LEU A 76 3.71 2.36 4.33
CA LEU A 76 4.38 1.83 3.15
C LEU A 76 5.86 1.56 3.39
N THR A 77 6.52 2.19 4.37
CA THR A 77 7.94 1.91 4.67
C THR A 77 8.17 0.45 5.09
N ARG A 78 7.14 -0.17 5.67
CA ARG A 78 7.21 -1.55 6.16
C ARG A 78 7.07 -2.58 5.05
N VAL A 79 6.44 -2.20 3.94
CA VAL A 79 6.02 -3.13 2.88
C VAL A 79 6.67 -2.82 1.54
N MET A 80 7.24 -1.64 1.34
CA MET A 80 7.88 -1.22 0.09
C MET A 80 9.39 -1.06 0.24
N ALA A 81 10.11 -1.29 -0.85
CA ALA A 81 11.52 -0.96 -0.97
C ALA A 81 11.90 -0.60 -2.41
N ASN A 82 12.96 0.18 -2.53
CA ASN A 82 13.71 0.31 -3.76
C ASN A 82 14.75 -0.82 -3.86
N ILE A 83 14.66 -1.61 -4.92
CA ILE A 83 15.64 -2.66 -5.25
C ILE A 83 16.23 -2.34 -6.62
N ASP A 84 17.42 -1.73 -6.63
CA ASP A 84 18.18 -1.38 -7.84
C ASP A 84 17.39 -0.53 -8.86
N GLY A 85 16.71 0.51 -8.36
CA GLY A 85 15.89 1.41 -9.18
C GLY A 85 14.49 0.90 -9.45
N GLU A 86 14.07 -0.21 -8.82
CA GLU A 86 12.72 -0.77 -8.96
C GLU A 86 11.95 -0.71 -7.64
N LEU A 87 10.77 -0.10 -7.66
CA LEU A 87 9.83 -0.16 -6.53
C LEU A 87 9.26 -1.57 -6.43
N LYS A 88 9.45 -2.21 -5.28
CA LYS A 88 8.96 -3.56 -5.01
C LYS A 88 8.27 -3.64 -3.67
N LEU A 89 7.22 -4.45 -3.63
CA LEU A 89 6.58 -4.88 -2.39
C LEU A 89 7.36 -6.07 -1.81
N ARG A 90 7.70 -5.99 -0.52
CA ARG A 90 8.51 -6.97 0.19
C ARG A 90 7.61 -8.09 0.70
N ARG A 91 7.75 -9.30 0.14
CA ARG A 91 7.22 -10.50 0.80
C ARG A 91 7.91 -10.71 2.15
N ARG A 92 7.14 -10.95 3.21
CA ARG A 92 7.64 -11.72 4.35
C ARG A 92 7.65 -13.19 3.91
N THR A 93 8.66 -13.60 3.16
CA THR A 93 9.00 -15.03 3.16
C THR A 93 9.82 -15.25 4.42
N LEU A 94 9.15 -15.66 5.49
CA LEU A 94 9.80 -16.38 6.57
C LEU A 94 9.16 -17.76 6.54
N SER A 95 9.75 -18.67 5.77
CA SER A 95 9.56 -20.09 5.99
C SER A 95 10.33 -20.44 7.26
N ASP A 96 9.67 -21.17 8.15
CA ASP A 96 10.06 -21.36 9.56
C ASP A 96 11.36 -22.16 9.79
N ASP A 97 12.07 -22.57 8.73
CA ASP A 97 13.29 -23.38 8.82
C ASP A 97 14.61 -22.58 8.70
N GLU A 98 14.59 -21.27 8.42
CA GLU A 98 15.80 -20.44 8.26
C GLU A 98 15.95 -19.36 9.36
N ALA A 99 15.80 -19.76 10.62
CA ALA A 99 15.90 -18.87 11.78
C ALA A 99 17.34 -18.68 12.33
N GLN A 100 18.39 -19.20 11.68
CA GLN A 100 19.73 -19.22 12.29
C GLN A 100 20.87 -18.92 11.31
N GLU A 101 20.88 -17.69 10.76
CA GLU A 101 22.09 -16.84 10.53
C GLU A 101 21.79 -15.49 9.83
N VAL A 102 20.54 -15.04 9.69
CA VAL A 102 20.19 -13.81 8.93
C VAL A 102 19.97 -12.57 9.82
N ARG A 103 20.67 -12.46 10.96
CA ARG A 103 20.56 -11.27 11.85
C ARG A 103 21.43 -10.08 11.40
N SER A 104 22.32 -10.25 10.42
CA SER A 104 23.14 -9.16 9.86
C SER A 104 22.65 -8.60 8.52
N GLU A 105 21.65 -9.22 7.87
CA GLU A 105 21.04 -8.69 6.63
C GLU A 105 19.64 -8.10 6.83
N MET A 106 19.02 -8.33 7.99
CA MET A 106 17.76 -7.68 8.33
C MET A 106 17.91 -6.16 8.58
N ARG A 107 19.15 -5.67 8.73
CA ARG A 107 19.51 -4.24 8.66
C ARG A 107 19.97 -3.77 7.26
N ARG A 108 20.08 -4.66 6.27
CA ARG A 108 20.37 -4.33 4.85
C ARG A 108 19.13 -4.42 3.95
N ARG A 109 17.96 -4.32 4.58
CA ARG A 109 16.66 -4.61 4.00
C ARG A 109 16.06 -3.36 3.34
N GLY A 110 16.55 -3.05 2.13
CA GLY A 110 16.10 -1.95 1.26
C GLY A 110 16.44 -0.59 1.84
N SER A 111 17.11 0.27 1.08
CA SER A 111 17.01 1.70 1.40
C SER A 111 15.53 2.02 1.47
N ASP A 112 15.05 2.65 2.56
CA ASP A 112 13.69 3.16 2.61
C ASP A 112 13.43 3.83 1.26
N TYR A 113 12.43 3.36 0.52
CA TYR A 113 12.22 3.78 -0.86
C TYR A 113 12.04 5.31 -0.97
N GLN A 114 11.79 5.96 0.15
CA GLN A 114 11.65 7.39 0.36
C GLN A 114 12.96 8.15 0.37
N LEU A 115 14.05 7.49 0.77
CA LEU A 115 15.40 8.06 0.75
C LEU A 115 16.03 7.97 -0.63
N THR A 116 15.63 6.98 -1.43
CA THR A 116 16.27 6.67 -2.71
C THR A 116 15.32 6.72 -3.89
N CYS A 117 14.09 7.19 -3.72
CA CYS A 117 13.20 7.55 -4.81
C CYS A 117 12.68 8.97 -4.65
N LYS A 118 12.18 9.53 -5.75
CA LYS A 118 11.64 10.89 -5.86
C LYS A 118 10.55 10.94 -6.91
N ASP A 119 9.94 12.12 -7.10
CA ASP A 119 8.93 12.37 -8.13
C ASP A 119 7.72 11.44 -8.04
N TYR A 120 7.21 11.25 -6.81
CA TYR A 120 6.09 10.36 -6.54
C TYR A 120 4.79 10.84 -7.19
N SER A 121 4.09 9.93 -7.84
CA SER A 121 2.75 10.15 -8.37
C SER A 121 1.89 8.93 -8.09
N PHE A 122 0.77 9.13 -7.41
CA PHE A 122 -0.21 8.08 -7.14
C PHE A 122 -1.46 8.33 -7.99
N LYS A 123 -1.86 7.36 -8.82
CA LYS A 123 -3.05 7.44 -9.68
C LYS A 123 -3.78 6.11 -9.69
N GLY A 124 -5.07 6.15 -9.28
CA GLY A 124 -5.87 4.93 -9.13
C GLY A 124 -5.31 4.06 -8.02
N THR A 125 -4.60 2.99 -8.41
CA THR A 125 -3.89 2.07 -7.50
C THR A 125 -2.38 2.02 -7.76
N VAL A 126 -1.90 2.74 -8.77
CA VAL A 126 -0.50 2.69 -9.20
C VAL A 126 0.27 3.82 -8.55
N LEU A 127 1.37 3.47 -7.88
CA LEU A 127 2.38 4.39 -7.39
C LEU A 127 3.57 4.40 -8.35
N SER A 128 3.84 5.55 -8.95
CA SER A 128 5.00 5.81 -9.80
C SER A 128 6.01 6.67 -9.06
N ALA A 129 7.30 6.44 -9.32
CA ALA A 129 8.41 7.23 -8.81
C ALA A 129 9.64 7.09 -9.71
N THR A 130 10.66 7.89 -9.45
CA THR A 130 12.00 7.72 -10.02
C THR A 130 12.93 7.25 -8.91
N CYS A 131 13.49 6.05 -9.02
CA CYS A 131 14.31 5.41 -7.99
C CYS A 131 15.78 5.31 -8.39
N GLN A 132 16.66 5.45 -7.42
CA GLN A 132 18.10 5.33 -7.62
C GLN A 132 18.53 3.87 -7.71
N GLN A 133 19.33 3.56 -8.72
CA GLN A 133 20.00 2.29 -8.95
C GLN A 133 21.28 2.18 -8.11
N ARG A 134 21.83 0.97 -7.98
CA ARG A 134 23.10 0.75 -7.25
C ARG A 134 24.29 1.47 -7.87
N ASN A 135 24.25 1.71 -9.18
CA ASN A 135 25.25 2.49 -9.92
C ASN A 135 25.08 4.01 -9.74
N GLY A 136 24.09 4.46 -8.95
CA GLY A 136 23.78 5.87 -8.69
C GLY A 136 22.88 6.54 -9.73
N GLN A 137 22.57 5.88 -10.85
CA GLN A 137 21.64 6.40 -11.87
C GLN A 137 20.19 6.36 -11.38
N TRP A 138 19.32 7.15 -12.01
CA TRP A 138 17.91 7.26 -11.66
C TRP A 138 17.06 6.58 -12.72
N LYS A 139 16.18 5.67 -12.31
CA LYS A 139 15.30 4.88 -13.17
C LYS A 139 13.83 5.16 -12.83
N PRO A 140 12.98 5.52 -13.81
CA PRO A 140 11.54 5.60 -13.59
C PRO A 140 10.97 4.21 -13.35
N THR A 141 10.08 4.09 -12.37
CA THR A 141 9.47 2.83 -11.95
C THR A 141 8.05 3.07 -11.45
N SER A 142 7.22 2.03 -11.51
CA SER A 142 5.85 2.08 -11.03
C SER A 142 5.45 0.72 -10.49
N ILE A 143 4.58 0.73 -9.48
CA ILE A 143 4.03 -0.48 -8.88
C ILE A 143 2.54 -0.31 -8.66
N ASP A 144 1.77 -1.34 -9.04
CA ASP A 144 0.36 -1.41 -8.69
C ASP A 144 0.24 -1.93 -7.25
N LEU A 145 -0.17 -1.04 -6.35
CA LEU A 145 -0.36 -1.38 -4.95
C LEU A 145 -1.51 -2.37 -4.76
N ASN A 146 -2.50 -2.38 -5.67
CA ASN A 146 -3.64 -3.29 -5.58
C ASN A 146 -3.18 -4.75 -5.61
N SER A 147 -2.06 -5.05 -6.30
CA SER A 147 -1.53 -6.41 -6.47
C SER A 147 -1.25 -7.16 -5.16
N LYS A 148 -1.02 -6.44 -4.06
CA LYS A 148 -0.69 -7.01 -2.74
C LYS A 148 -1.25 -6.24 -1.55
N ILE A 149 -2.00 -5.15 -1.78
CA ILE A 149 -2.66 -4.42 -0.71
C ILE A 149 -4.15 -4.63 -0.87
N SER A 150 -4.80 -4.86 0.26
CA SER A 150 -6.15 -5.37 0.33
C SER A 150 -6.91 -4.69 1.45
N ASN A 151 -8.23 -4.64 1.32
CA ASN A 151 -9.10 -4.14 2.37
C ASN A 151 -9.71 -5.31 3.14
N ILE A 152 -9.33 -5.47 4.41
CA ILE A 152 -9.88 -6.48 5.30
C ILE A 152 -10.75 -5.78 6.34
N ASP A 153 -12.07 -5.86 6.15
CA ASP A 153 -13.08 -5.28 7.05
C ASP A 153 -12.79 -3.81 7.43
N GLY A 154 -12.53 -2.99 6.40
CA GLY A 154 -12.21 -1.57 6.52
C GLY A 154 -10.74 -1.25 6.76
N GLN A 155 -9.86 -2.24 6.94
CA GLN A 155 -8.44 -2.04 7.21
C GLN A 155 -7.58 -2.36 5.99
N LEU A 156 -6.76 -1.40 5.55
CA LEU A 156 -5.73 -1.62 4.53
C LEU A 156 -4.63 -2.53 5.08
N THR A 157 -4.43 -3.68 4.45
CA THR A 157 -3.47 -4.70 4.84
C THR A 157 -2.63 -5.13 3.65
N TYR A 158 -1.40 -5.56 3.91
CA TYR A 158 -0.53 -6.18 2.92
C TYR A 158 -0.69 -7.71 2.94
N ASP A 159 -1.05 -8.28 1.79
CA ASP A 159 -1.24 -9.71 1.59
C ASP A 159 0.11 -10.39 1.31
N VAL A 160 0.49 -11.31 2.20
CA VAL A 160 1.75 -12.08 2.14
C VAL A 160 1.71 -13.19 1.10
#